data_AF-A3J7L1-F1
#
_entry.id   AF-A3J7L1-F1
#
_cell.length_a   1.000
_cell.length_b   1.000
_cell.length_c   1.000
_cell.angle_alpha   90.00
_cell.angle_beta   90.00
_cell.angle_gamma   90.00
#
_symmetry.space_group_name_H-M   'P 1'
#
loop_
_entity.id
_entity.type
_entity.pdbx_description
1 polymer ?
#
loop_
_entity_poly.entity_id
_entity_poly.type
_entity_poly.pdbx_seq_one_letter_code
_entity_poly.pdbx_strand_id
1 'polypeptide(L)'
;MKNELKSLLEEILKEHAIIKFDLAYAGKGCDVELEIGDKKNEYCGIIYDKLSYWLAYDEFIDYLIDKGVYHNFSGEIFFENSEICFFVILNGNYYEYDDSEIKYIEFSEDFILNELKIDLSNFGMNDTFEGNELSVNFYKEMDTSIERLELINNKDWCKIELDQNQLITLINFLESEIERAIPSFNINFECEILWTLECEDNCLNFYYSSTPIKLKLNEILS
;
A
#
# COMPACT_ATOMS: atom_id res chain seq x y z
N MET A 1 15.19 -3.55 30.16
CA MET A 1 15.04 -3.51 28.70
C MET A 1 15.24 -2.11 28.14
N LYS A 2 14.41 -1.10 28.46
CA LYS A 2 14.55 0.29 27.95
C LYS A 2 15.98 0.87 27.99
N ASN A 3 16.67 0.79 29.13
CA ASN A 3 18.05 1.32 29.26
C ASN A 3 19.09 0.50 28.47
N GLU A 4 18.87 -0.79 28.30
CA GLU A 4 19.79 -1.69 27.62
C GLU A 4 19.66 -1.53 26.10
N LEU A 5 18.43 -1.50 25.57
CA LEU A 5 18.17 -1.26 24.15
C LEU A 5 18.69 0.11 23.72
N LYS A 6 18.41 1.15 24.51
CA LYS A 6 18.95 2.50 24.25
C LYS A 6 20.47 2.49 24.17
N SER A 7 21.15 1.87 25.13
CA SER A 7 22.62 1.81 25.13
C SER A 7 23.18 1.06 23.92
N LEU A 8 22.54 -0.04 23.52
CA LEU A 8 22.93 -0.80 22.32
C LEU A 8 22.73 -0.01 21.04
N LEU A 9 21.58 0.66 20.89
CA LEU A 9 21.32 1.55 19.77
C LEU A 9 22.37 2.67 19.71
N GLU A 10 22.70 3.29 20.84
CA GLU A 10 23.72 4.34 20.88
C GLU A 10 25.12 3.86 20.48
N GLU A 11 25.50 2.65 20.88
CA GLU A 11 26.79 2.05 20.50
C GLU A 11 26.84 1.76 19.00
N ILE A 12 25.80 1.07 18.50
CA ILE A 12 25.73 0.67 17.10
C ILE A 12 25.61 1.89 16.20
N LEU A 13 24.81 2.89 16.56
CA LEU A 13 24.63 4.09 15.73
C LEU A 13 25.88 4.97 15.66
N LYS A 14 26.83 4.83 16.60
CA LYS A 14 28.14 5.47 16.52
C LYS A 14 29.07 4.80 15.51
N GLU A 15 28.93 3.48 15.34
CA GLU A 15 29.72 2.70 14.38
C GLU A 15 29.06 2.70 12.99
N HIS A 16 27.74 2.57 12.96
CA HIS A 16 26.89 2.44 11.80
C HIS A 16 25.83 3.55 11.85
N ALA A 17 25.98 4.61 11.07
CA ALA A 17 25.13 5.80 11.16
C ALA A 17 23.61 5.53 11.10
N ILE A 18 23.20 4.41 10.48
CA ILE A 18 21.80 4.03 10.25
C ILE A 18 21.61 2.54 10.52
N ILE A 19 20.47 2.19 11.11
CA ILE A 19 19.92 0.83 11.16
C ILE A 19 18.62 0.86 10.35
N LYS A 20 18.44 -0.06 9.40
CA LYS A 20 17.18 -0.18 8.65
C LYS A 20 16.35 -1.33 9.19
N PHE A 21 15.03 -1.18 9.13
CA PHE A 21 14.10 -2.21 9.53
C PHE A 21 12.90 -2.30 8.58
N ASP A 22 12.37 -3.51 8.45
CA ASP A 22 11.09 -3.78 7.82
C ASP A 22 10.29 -4.69 8.75
N LEU A 23 9.02 -4.38 8.96
CA LEU A 23 8.09 -5.20 9.70
C LEU A 23 6.89 -5.53 8.82
N ALA A 24 6.73 -6.82 8.58
CA ALA A 24 5.57 -7.39 7.92
C ALA A 24 4.80 -8.24 8.92
N TYR A 25 3.52 -7.97 9.08
CA TYR A 25 2.65 -8.93 9.73
C TYR A 25 2.56 -10.16 8.80
N ALA A 26 2.68 -11.37 9.35
CA ALA A 26 2.49 -12.64 8.63
C ALA A 26 1.59 -13.61 9.40
N GLY A 27 0.30 -13.63 9.08
CA GLY A 27 -0.70 -14.61 9.53
C GLY A 27 -0.96 -14.62 11.04
N LYS A 28 -0.05 -15.21 11.83
CA LYS A 28 -0.13 -15.34 13.31
C LYS A 28 1.04 -14.65 14.04
N GLY A 29 1.91 -13.93 13.34
CA GLY A 29 3.05 -13.25 13.93
C GLY A 29 3.49 -12.03 13.11
N CYS A 30 4.62 -11.48 13.51
CA CYS A 30 5.31 -10.39 12.81
C CYS A 30 6.70 -10.88 12.40
N ASP A 31 7.00 -10.72 11.13
CA ASP A 31 8.34 -10.91 10.57
C ASP A 31 9.06 -9.56 10.61
N VAL A 32 10.27 -9.56 11.16
CA VAL A 32 11.12 -8.36 11.24
C VAL A 32 12.41 -8.60 10.52
N GLU A 33 12.70 -7.77 9.53
CA GLU A 33 14.00 -7.70 8.88
C GLU A 33 14.80 -6.53 9.44
N LEU A 34 16.10 -6.74 9.68
CA LEU A 34 17.01 -5.71 10.17
C LEU A 34 18.29 -5.69 9.33
N GLU A 35 18.77 -4.49 8.98
CA GLU A 35 20.01 -4.29 8.24
C GLU A 35 20.90 -3.24 8.93
N ILE A 36 22.18 -3.59 9.14
CA ILE A 36 23.19 -2.73 9.78
C ILE A 36 24.49 -2.84 8.97
N GLY A 37 24.80 -1.80 8.17
CA GLY A 37 25.88 -1.89 7.19
C GLY A 37 25.62 -3.05 6.20
N ASP A 38 26.56 -3.98 6.09
CA ASP A 38 26.42 -5.15 5.22
C ASP A 38 25.79 -6.39 5.91
N LYS A 39 25.42 -6.27 7.19
CA LYS A 39 24.86 -7.37 8.00
C LYS A 39 23.33 -7.33 7.96
N LYS A 40 22.71 -8.51 7.97
CA LYS A 40 21.25 -8.68 8.00
C LYS A 40 20.81 -9.63 9.11
N ASN A 41 19.65 -9.33 9.70
CA ASN A 41 18.93 -10.18 10.64
C ASN A 41 19.83 -10.70 11.78
N GLU A 42 19.89 -12.01 12.00
CA GLU A 42 20.71 -12.63 13.05
C GLU A 42 22.20 -12.26 12.96
N TYR A 43 22.72 -11.93 11.76
CA TYR A 43 24.11 -11.49 11.58
C TYR A 43 24.38 -10.10 12.16
N CYS A 44 23.34 -9.32 12.50
CA CYS A 44 23.45 -8.06 13.24
C CYS A 44 23.83 -8.28 14.71
N GLY A 45 23.84 -9.53 15.20
CA GLY A 45 24.23 -9.88 16.56
C GLY A 45 23.13 -9.64 17.58
N ILE A 46 23.50 -9.41 18.84
CA ILE A 46 22.55 -9.36 19.97
C ILE A 46 21.46 -8.29 19.84
N ILE A 47 21.70 -7.24 19.04
CA ILE A 47 20.67 -6.22 18.82
C ILE A 47 19.49 -6.78 18.02
N TYR A 48 19.70 -7.79 17.17
CA TYR A 48 18.63 -8.35 16.35
C TYR A 48 17.46 -8.82 17.21
N ASP A 49 17.69 -9.76 18.13
CA ASP A 49 16.63 -10.31 18.98
C ASP A 49 15.93 -9.21 19.81
N LYS A 50 16.71 -8.25 20.33
CA LYS A 50 16.19 -7.18 21.20
C LYS A 50 15.35 -6.18 20.41
N LEU A 51 15.83 -5.74 19.26
CA LEU A 51 15.17 -4.74 18.44
C LEU A 51 13.97 -5.36 17.72
N SER A 52 14.10 -6.58 17.19
CA SER A 52 12.98 -7.31 16.58
C SER A 52 11.86 -7.55 17.58
N TYR A 53 12.17 -7.98 18.81
CA TYR A 53 11.15 -8.12 19.85
C TYR A 53 10.46 -6.79 20.17
N TRP A 54 11.24 -5.73 20.31
CA TRP A 54 10.72 -4.40 20.66
C TRP A 54 9.83 -3.80 19.56
N LEU A 55 10.26 -3.91 18.29
CA LEU A 55 9.52 -3.44 17.13
C LEU A 55 8.20 -4.19 16.90
N ALA A 56 8.16 -5.49 17.21
CA ALA A 56 7.04 -6.35 16.86
C ALA A 56 6.07 -6.68 18.00
N TYR A 57 6.53 -6.65 19.25
CA TYR A 57 5.80 -7.25 20.37
C TYR A 57 5.84 -6.44 21.68
N ASP A 58 6.38 -5.22 21.65
CA ASP A 58 6.56 -4.40 22.85
C ASP A 58 6.22 -2.91 22.61
N GLU A 59 6.76 -2.02 23.44
CA GLU A 59 6.36 -0.61 23.52
C GLU A 59 6.34 0.15 22.18
N PHE A 60 7.17 -0.22 21.19
CA PHE A 60 7.14 0.43 19.88
C PHE A 60 5.84 0.13 19.12
N ILE A 61 5.43 -1.13 19.07
CA ILE A 61 4.20 -1.49 18.36
C ILE A 61 2.96 -1.00 19.10
N ASP A 62 2.98 -1.05 20.44
CA ASP A 62 1.90 -0.50 21.26
C ASP A 62 1.72 1.01 20.98
N TYR A 63 2.83 1.76 20.88
CA TYR A 63 2.80 3.17 20.51
C TYR A 63 2.18 3.41 19.13
N LEU A 64 2.52 2.60 18.13
CA LEU A 64 1.95 2.72 16.78
C LEU A 64 0.46 2.37 16.74
N ILE A 65 0.05 1.31 17.45
CA ILE A 65 -1.35 0.89 17.57
C ILE A 65 -2.20 1.99 18.23
N ASP A 66 -1.70 2.65 19.27
CA ASP A 66 -2.35 3.80 19.92
C ASP A 66 -2.53 5.00 18.97
N LYS A 67 -1.80 5.01 17.85
CA LYS A 67 -1.91 6.01 16.78
C LYS A 67 -2.73 5.52 15.59
N GLY A 68 -3.37 4.36 15.70
CA GLY A 68 -4.24 3.79 14.66
C GLY A 68 -3.49 3.06 13.55
N VAL A 69 -2.22 2.69 13.77
CA VAL A 69 -1.44 1.93 12.80
C VAL A 69 -1.63 0.43 13.04
N TYR A 70 -2.20 -0.24 12.04
CA TYR A 70 -2.42 -1.69 12.04
C TYR A 70 -1.80 -2.38 10.82
N HIS A 71 -1.02 -1.62 10.04
CA HIS A 71 -0.43 -2.06 8.78
C HIS A 71 1.06 -2.34 8.94
N ASN A 72 1.65 -2.95 7.92
CA ASN A 72 3.10 -3.13 7.81
C ASN A 72 3.81 -1.78 7.87
N PHE A 73 5.07 -1.77 8.25
CA PHE A 73 5.86 -0.56 8.23
C PHE A 73 7.34 -0.86 8.08
N SER A 74 8.05 0.10 7.52
CA SER A 74 9.50 0.04 7.33
C SER A 74 10.12 1.33 7.84
N GLY A 75 11.43 1.36 7.97
CA GLY A 75 12.06 2.57 8.45
C GLY A 75 13.54 2.51 8.70
N GLU A 76 14.02 3.61 9.26
CA GLU A 76 15.42 3.83 9.60
C GLU A 76 15.54 4.39 11.02
N ILE A 77 16.53 3.89 11.76
CA ILE A 77 16.93 4.40 13.07
C ILE A 77 18.26 5.13 12.90
N PHE A 78 18.35 6.35 13.42
CA PHE A 78 19.52 7.20 13.26
C PHE A 78 19.69 8.18 14.41
N PHE A 79 20.87 8.81 14.48
CA PHE A 79 21.12 9.93 15.39
C PHE A 79 20.78 11.26 14.74
N GLU A 80 20.05 12.10 15.46
CA GLU A 80 19.92 13.51 15.14
C GLU A 80 20.01 14.34 16.43
N ASN A 81 20.91 15.34 16.46
CA ASN A 81 21.06 16.24 17.60
C ASN A 81 21.22 15.54 18.97
N SER A 82 21.97 14.43 19.01
CA SER A 82 22.17 13.57 20.21
C SER A 82 20.91 12.82 20.67
N GLU A 83 19.88 12.73 19.83
CA GLU A 83 18.66 11.98 20.07
C GLU A 83 18.56 10.82 19.07
N ILE A 84 18.07 9.66 19.53
CA ILE A 84 17.76 8.54 18.64
C ILE A 84 16.39 8.83 18.02
N CYS A 85 16.36 8.86 16.70
CA CYS A 85 15.16 9.08 15.90
C CYS A 85 14.86 7.86 15.06
N PHE A 86 13.57 7.72 14.73
CA PHE A 86 13.04 6.74 13.80
C PHE A 86 12.39 7.51 12.65
N PHE A 87 12.72 7.17 11.42
CA PHE A 87 11.83 7.42 10.29
C PHE A 87 11.01 6.17 10.06
N VAL A 88 9.70 6.31 10.10
CA VAL A 88 8.75 5.22 9.88
C VAL A 88 7.95 5.53 8.63
N ILE A 89 7.90 4.58 7.71
CA ILE A 89 7.04 4.57 6.53
C ILE A 89 6.02 3.49 6.76
N LEU A 90 4.75 3.89 6.87
CA LEU A 90 3.64 2.94 6.93
C LEU A 90 3.46 2.36 5.54
N ASN A 91 3.47 1.04 5.45
CA ASN A 91 3.29 0.30 4.21
C ASN A 91 1.92 -0.35 4.24
N GLY A 92 1.22 -0.32 3.11
CA GLY A 92 -0.08 -0.94 3.06
C GLY A 92 -0.08 -2.44 3.27
N ASN A 93 -1.24 -2.96 3.66
CA ASN A 93 -1.43 -4.38 3.94
C ASN A 93 -0.92 -5.21 2.78
N TYR A 94 0.20 -5.87 3.00
CA TYR A 94 0.66 -6.98 2.18
C TYR A 94 -0.08 -8.22 2.70
N TYR A 95 -1.38 -8.31 2.46
CA TYR A 95 -2.13 -9.49 2.88
C TYR A 95 -3.11 -9.97 1.83
N GLU A 96 -2.68 -11.06 1.20
CA GLU A 96 -3.41 -11.98 0.31
C GLU A 96 -4.71 -12.58 0.91
N TYR A 97 -5.23 -12.08 2.04
CA TYR A 97 -6.31 -12.75 2.79
C TYR A 97 -7.43 -11.84 3.30
N ASP A 98 -7.38 -10.53 3.05
CA ASP A 98 -8.52 -9.65 3.32
C ASP A 98 -9.18 -9.19 2.02
N ASP A 99 -9.84 -10.14 1.35
CA ASP A 99 -10.65 -9.90 0.16
C ASP A 99 -11.78 -8.86 0.40
N SER A 100 -12.02 -8.45 1.66
CA SER A 100 -13.07 -7.48 1.98
C SER A 100 -12.75 -6.04 1.56
N GLU A 101 -11.47 -5.74 1.28
CA GLU A 101 -11.05 -4.44 0.72
C GLU A 101 -10.91 -4.47 -0.81
N ILE A 102 -11.00 -5.64 -1.44
CA ILE A 102 -10.94 -5.76 -2.89
C ILE A 102 -12.21 -5.16 -3.49
N LYS A 103 -12.03 -4.07 -4.23
CA LYS A 103 -13.12 -3.37 -4.93
C LYS A 103 -13.09 -3.72 -6.41
N TYR A 104 -14.24 -4.04 -6.96
CA TYR A 104 -14.41 -4.34 -8.38
C TYR A 104 -15.12 -3.19 -9.07
N ILE A 105 -14.67 -2.86 -10.28
CA ILE A 105 -15.41 -1.96 -11.17
C ILE A 105 -16.57 -2.74 -11.78
N GLU A 106 -17.78 -2.24 -11.58
CA GLU A 106 -18.98 -2.80 -12.21
C GLU A 106 -19.43 -1.89 -13.35
N PHE A 107 -19.42 -2.43 -14.57
CA PHE A 107 -20.01 -1.75 -15.71
C PHE A 107 -21.51 -2.04 -15.77
N SER A 108 -22.34 -0.99 -15.68
CA SER A 108 -23.77 -1.12 -15.94
C SER A 108 -24.04 -1.16 -17.44
N GLU A 109 -25.07 -1.89 -17.85
CA GLU A 109 -25.51 -1.93 -19.25
C GLU A 109 -25.83 -0.51 -19.78
N ASP A 110 -26.47 0.33 -18.94
CA ASP A 110 -26.78 1.71 -19.28
C ASP A 110 -25.51 2.54 -19.57
N PHE A 111 -24.45 2.38 -18.76
CA PHE A 111 -23.20 3.08 -18.99
C PHE A 111 -22.56 2.65 -20.33
N ILE A 112 -22.50 1.34 -20.58
CA ILE A 112 -21.91 0.80 -21.82
C ILE A 112 -22.68 1.26 -23.07
N LEU A 113 -24.01 1.12 -23.06
CA LEU A 113 -24.84 1.38 -24.23
C LEU A 113 -25.14 2.87 -24.44
N ASN A 114 -25.39 3.63 -23.37
CA ASN A 114 -25.88 5.01 -23.49
C ASN A 114 -24.76 6.05 -23.33
N GLU A 115 -23.80 5.80 -22.44
CA GLU A 115 -22.71 6.74 -22.16
C GLU A 115 -21.49 6.49 -23.05
N LEU A 116 -20.96 5.26 -23.04
CA LEU A 116 -19.87 4.84 -23.92
C LEU A 116 -20.34 4.59 -25.36
N LYS A 117 -21.63 4.32 -25.58
CA LYS A 117 -22.21 4.08 -26.91
C LYS A 117 -21.51 2.97 -27.67
N ILE A 118 -21.08 1.93 -26.95
CA ILE A 118 -20.51 0.73 -27.56
C ILE A 118 -21.66 -0.13 -28.05
N ASP A 119 -21.66 -0.43 -29.35
CA ASP A 119 -22.61 -1.39 -29.91
C ASP A 119 -22.13 -2.81 -29.60
N LEU A 120 -22.68 -3.34 -28.51
CA LEU A 120 -22.43 -4.68 -27.98
C LEU A 120 -22.73 -5.80 -28.99
N SER A 121 -23.55 -5.55 -30.02
CA SER A 121 -23.86 -6.56 -31.03
C SER A 121 -22.65 -6.93 -31.90
N ASN A 122 -21.70 -6.01 -32.05
CA ASN A 122 -20.44 -6.26 -32.75
C ASN A 122 -19.53 -7.23 -31.99
N PHE A 123 -19.83 -7.48 -30.72
CA PHE A 123 -19.07 -8.33 -29.80
C PHE A 123 -19.87 -9.59 -29.39
N GLY A 124 -20.98 -9.86 -30.08
CA GLY A 124 -21.80 -11.05 -29.85
C GLY A 124 -22.58 -11.04 -28.54
N MET A 125 -22.83 -9.87 -27.95
CA MET A 125 -23.58 -9.66 -26.71
C MET A 125 -24.99 -9.11 -27.05
N ASN A 126 -25.89 -9.98 -27.51
CA ASN A 126 -27.13 -9.55 -28.20
C ASN A 126 -28.41 -9.59 -27.35
N ASP A 127 -28.43 -10.32 -26.22
CA ASP A 127 -29.68 -10.67 -25.53
C ASP A 127 -29.73 -10.21 -24.07
N THR A 128 -28.61 -10.27 -23.33
CA THR A 128 -28.45 -9.75 -21.96
C THR A 128 -26.98 -9.50 -21.70
N PHE A 129 -26.61 -8.26 -21.37
CA PHE A 129 -25.24 -7.94 -20.94
C PHE A 129 -25.03 -8.39 -19.48
N GLU A 130 -24.01 -9.20 -19.25
CA GLU A 130 -23.55 -9.50 -17.88
C GLU A 130 -22.30 -8.64 -17.60
N GLY A 131 -22.22 -7.99 -16.43
CA GLY A 131 -21.12 -7.07 -16.12
C GLY A 131 -19.71 -7.71 -16.13
N ASN A 132 -19.62 -9.03 -16.11
CA ASN A 132 -18.39 -9.81 -16.24
C ASN A 132 -17.96 -10.04 -17.71
N GLU A 133 -18.77 -9.66 -18.71
CA GLU A 133 -18.45 -9.80 -20.13
C GLU A 133 -17.41 -8.78 -20.59
N LEU A 134 -17.18 -7.72 -19.81
CA LEU A 134 -16.12 -6.75 -20.03
C LEU A 134 -15.11 -6.76 -18.88
N SER A 135 -13.85 -6.58 -19.24
CA SER A 135 -12.73 -6.36 -18.33
C SER A 135 -12.08 -5.02 -18.65
N VAL A 136 -11.69 -4.29 -17.61
CA VAL A 136 -10.83 -3.12 -17.73
C VAL A 136 -9.52 -3.37 -16.98
N ASN A 137 -8.42 -3.03 -17.65
CA ASN A 137 -7.08 -3.07 -17.09
C ASN A 137 -6.45 -1.68 -17.20
N PHE A 138 -5.80 -1.21 -16.13
CA PHE A 138 -5.07 0.05 -16.16
C PHE A 138 -4.11 0.19 -14.97
N TYR A 139 -3.23 1.17 -15.07
CA TYR A 139 -2.36 1.60 -13.98
C TYR A 139 -2.58 3.08 -13.66
N LYS A 140 -2.47 3.48 -12.39
CA LYS A 140 -2.57 4.88 -11.99
C LYS A 140 -1.70 5.17 -10.76
N GLU A 141 -0.93 6.25 -10.83
CA GLU A 141 -0.33 6.88 -9.65
C GLU A 141 -1.21 8.04 -9.16
N MET A 142 -1.17 8.33 -7.86
CA MET A 142 -1.83 9.49 -7.28
C MET A 142 -1.51 10.77 -8.05
N ASP A 143 -2.54 11.61 -8.30
CA ASP A 143 -2.45 12.88 -9.03
C ASP A 143 -1.90 12.81 -10.47
N THR A 144 -1.81 11.61 -11.06
CA THR A 144 -1.43 11.40 -12.47
C THR A 144 -2.62 10.95 -13.32
N SER A 145 -2.46 10.91 -14.64
CA SER A 145 -3.47 10.33 -15.55
C SER A 145 -3.45 8.80 -15.52
N ILE A 146 -4.58 8.15 -15.79
CA ILE A 146 -4.63 6.71 -16.05
C ILE A 146 -3.71 6.33 -17.20
N GLU A 147 -2.88 5.32 -16.99
CA GLU A 147 -1.97 4.74 -17.96
C GLU A 147 -2.38 3.32 -18.36
N ARG A 148 -1.93 2.89 -19.55
CA ARG A 148 -2.10 1.51 -20.05
C ARG A 148 -3.56 1.02 -20.04
N LEU A 149 -4.51 1.93 -20.22
CA LEU A 149 -5.93 1.61 -20.20
C LEU A 149 -6.30 0.67 -21.36
N GLU A 150 -6.88 -0.47 -21.02
CA GLU A 150 -7.44 -1.44 -21.96
C GLU A 150 -8.86 -1.83 -21.53
N LEU A 151 -9.78 -1.81 -22.48
CA LEU A 151 -11.11 -2.40 -22.33
C LEU A 151 -11.15 -3.68 -23.17
N ILE A 152 -11.53 -4.79 -22.56
CA ILE A 152 -11.47 -6.13 -23.14
C ILE A 152 -12.86 -6.75 -23.10
N ASN A 153 -13.27 -7.34 -24.21
CA ASN A 153 -14.39 -8.27 -24.26
C ASN A 153 -13.90 -9.65 -23.79
N ASN A 154 -14.38 -10.11 -22.63
CA ASN A 154 -13.98 -11.38 -22.02
C ASN A 154 -14.53 -12.61 -22.76
N LYS A 155 -15.58 -12.45 -23.58
CA LYS A 155 -16.13 -13.54 -24.38
C LYS A 155 -15.16 -13.99 -25.48
N ASP A 156 -14.56 -13.01 -26.16
CA ASP A 156 -13.67 -13.23 -27.31
C ASP A 156 -12.20 -12.90 -27.01
N TRP A 157 -11.90 -12.46 -25.78
CA TRP A 157 -10.57 -12.02 -25.33
C TRP A 157 -9.95 -10.98 -26.27
N CYS A 158 -10.76 -10.02 -26.71
CA CYS A 158 -10.35 -9.02 -27.68
C CYS A 158 -10.46 -7.61 -27.12
N LYS A 159 -9.50 -6.76 -27.48
CA LYS A 159 -9.48 -5.35 -27.11
C LYS A 159 -10.59 -4.61 -27.86
N ILE A 160 -11.34 -3.79 -27.13
CA ILE A 160 -12.34 -2.89 -27.69
C ILE A 160 -11.63 -1.56 -27.99
N GLU A 161 -11.57 -1.20 -29.27
CA GLU A 161 -11.04 0.09 -29.71
C GLU A 161 -12.05 1.19 -29.44
N LEU A 162 -11.62 2.24 -28.74
CA LEU A 162 -12.44 3.37 -28.35
C LEU A 162 -12.04 4.62 -29.14
N ASP A 163 -13.02 5.41 -29.58
CA ASP A 163 -12.76 6.75 -30.06
C ASP A 163 -12.38 7.71 -28.92
N GLN A 164 -11.92 8.92 -29.26
CA GLN A 164 -11.49 9.89 -28.25
C GLN A 164 -12.59 10.27 -27.24
N ASN A 165 -13.85 10.40 -27.67
CA ASN A 165 -14.93 10.77 -26.76
C ASN A 165 -15.24 9.60 -25.82
N GLN A 166 -15.27 8.37 -26.35
CA GLN A 166 -15.49 7.17 -25.57
C GLN A 166 -14.38 6.97 -24.53
N LEU A 167 -13.12 7.18 -24.92
CA LEU A 167 -11.97 7.11 -24.03
C LEU A 167 -12.07 8.12 -22.89
N ILE A 168 -12.44 9.37 -23.18
CA ILE A 168 -12.63 10.41 -22.16
C ILE A 168 -13.76 10.03 -21.20
N THR A 169 -14.89 9.54 -21.71
CA THR A 169 -16.02 9.07 -20.89
C THR A 169 -15.60 7.93 -19.97
N LEU A 170 -14.88 6.93 -20.50
CA LEU A 170 -14.37 5.81 -19.71
C LEU A 170 -13.42 6.30 -18.62
N ILE A 171 -12.43 7.13 -18.95
CA ILE A 171 -11.48 7.67 -17.97
C ILE A 171 -12.21 8.39 -16.84
N ASN A 172 -13.17 9.28 -17.15
CA ASN A 172 -13.91 10.00 -16.10
C ASN A 172 -14.71 9.08 -15.19
N PHE A 173 -15.29 8.01 -15.74
CA PHE A 173 -15.98 6.99 -14.96
C PHE A 173 -15.01 6.25 -14.04
N LEU A 174 -13.88 5.79 -14.57
CA LEU A 174 -12.85 5.08 -13.80
C LEU A 174 -12.29 5.95 -12.67
N GLU A 175 -11.99 7.22 -12.93
CA GLU A 175 -11.53 8.17 -11.90
C GLU A 175 -12.54 8.28 -10.74
N SER A 176 -13.84 8.35 -11.04
CA SER A 176 -14.90 8.35 -10.03
C SER A 176 -14.93 7.05 -9.21
N GLU A 177 -14.78 5.90 -9.86
CA GLU A 177 -14.73 4.61 -9.15
C GLU A 177 -13.50 4.50 -8.25
N ILE A 178 -12.34 4.97 -8.72
CA ILE A 178 -11.10 5.04 -7.93
C ILE A 178 -11.30 5.94 -6.71
N GLU A 179 -11.85 7.14 -6.86
CA GLU A 179 -12.09 8.07 -5.75
C GLU A 179 -13.00 7.48 -4.66
N ARG A 180 -14.04 6.71 -5.06
CA ARG A 180 -14.91 5.97 -4.12
C ARG A 180 -14.20 4.77 -3.50
N ALA A 181 -13.20 4.24 -4.20
CA ALA A 181 -12.49 3.05 -3.84
C ALA A 181 -11.35 3.29 -2.83
N ILE A 182 -10.71 4.47 -2.86
CA ILE A 182 -9.58 4.82 -2.01
C ILE A 182 -9.85 4.46 -0.54
N PRO A 183 -8.99 3.64 0.09
CA PRO A 183 -9.12 3.29 1.51
C PRO A 183 -9.02 4.53 2.42
N SER A 184 -9.78 4.52 3.51
CA SER A 184 -9.70 5.58 4.52
C SER A 184 -8.57 5.31 5.52
N PHE A 185 -7.67 6.27 5.71
CA PHE A 185 -6.57 6.18 6.66
C PHE A 185 -6.89 6.95 7.94
N ASN A 186 -7.26 6.24 9.00
CA ASN A 186 -7.56 6.83 10.31
C ASN A 186 -6.33 6.75 11.23
N ILE A 187 -5.24 7.39 10.82
CA ILE A 187 -3.99 7.44 11.59
C ILE A 187 -3.80 8.80 12.28
N ASN A 188 -3.14 8.80 13.43
CA ASN A 188 -2.86 10.00 14.22
C ASN A 188 -1.39 10.44 14.05
N PHE A 189 -0.99 10.62 12.80
CA PHE A 189 0.31 11.16 12.41
C PHE A 189 0.13 12.29 11.40
N GLU A 190 1.01 13.27 11.46
CA GLU A 190 1.11 14.32 10.44
C GLU A 190 1.95 13.79 9.28
N CYS A 191 1.29 13.13 8.32
CA CYS A 191 1.90 12.60 7.11
C CYS A 191 0.91 12.59 5.94
N GLU A 192 1.45 12.53 4.72
CA GLU A 192 0.66 12.28 3.52
C GLU A 192 0.60 10.77 3.27
N ILE A 193 -0.53 10.30 2.73
CA ILE A 193 -0.67 8.94 2.23
C ILE A 193 -0.58 8.97 0.72
N LEU A 194 0.41 8.27 0.21
CA LEU A 194 0.66 8.06 -1.21
C LEU A 194 0.05 6.73 -1.61
N TRP A 195 -0.50 6.66 -2.82
CA TRP A 195 -1.01 5.42 -3.36
C TRP A 195 -0.73 5.29 -4.85
N THR A 196 -0.60 4.04 -5.26
CA THR A 196 -0.66 3.61 -6.65
C THR A 196 -1.70 2.52 -6.76
N LEU A 197 -2.25 2.35 -7.95
CA LEU A 197 -3.33 1.43 -8.21
C LEU A 197 -3.03 0.66 -9.49
N GLU A 198 -3.15 -0.65 -9.41
CA GLU A 198 -3.21 -1.53 -10.55
C GLU A 198 -4.61 -2.14 -10.64
N CYS A 199 -5.22 -2.01 -11.81
CA CYS A 199 -6.48 -2.66 -12.11
C CYS A 199 -6.26 -3.82 -13.07
N GLU A 200 -6.61 -5.02 -12.63
CA GLU A 200 -6.58 -6.24 -13.43
C GLU A 200 -7.95 -6.91 -13.38
N ASP A 201 -8.56 -7.16 -14.54
CA ASP A 201 -9.87 -7.80 -14.66
C ASP A 201 -10.94 -7.16 -13.77
N ASN A 202 -11.04 -5.83 -13.85
CA ASN A 202 -11.91 -4.97 -13.04
C ASN A 202 -11.56 -4.90 -11.55
N CYS A 203 -10.58 -5.66 -11.05
CA CYS A 203 -10.16 -5.68 -9.66
C CYS A 203 -9.23 -4.49 -9.36
N LEU A 204 -9.56 -3.65 -8.39
CA LEU A 204 -8.74 -2.51 -7.97
C LEU A 204 -7.79 -2.91 -6.84
N ASN A 205 -6.49 -2.99 -7.15
CA ASN A 205 -5.43 -3.32 -6.20
C ASN A 205 -4.64 -2.05 -5.82
N PHE A 206 -4.91 -1.52 -4.62
CA PHE A 206 -4.22 -0.34 -4.10
C PHE A 206 -2.94 -0.71 -3.37
N TYR A 207 -1.85 -0.04 -3.72
CA TYR A 207 -0.58 -0.07 -2.99
C TYR A 207 -0.35 1.28 -2.36
N TYR A 208 -0.34 1.35 -1.04
CA TYR A 208 -0.24 2.60 -0.29
C TYR A 208 1.02 2.65 0.58
N SER A 209 1.53 3.87 0.77
CA SER A 209 2.63 4.17 1.67
C SER A 209 2.46 5.55 2.30
N SER A 210 2.96 5.77 3.50
CA SER A 210 3.04 7.13 4.05
C SER A 210 4.31 7.83 3.60
N THR A 211 4.32 9.16 3.60
CA THR A 211 5.58 9.90 3.70
C THR A 211 6.30 9.53 5.01
N PRO A 212 7.64 9.69 5.10
CA PRO A 212 8.37 9.37 6.33
C PRO A 212 7.85 10.14 7.55
N ILE A 213 7.46 9.40 8.58
CA ILE A 213 7.04 9.92 9.89
C ILE A 213 8.26 9.91 10.81
N LYS A 214 8.57 11.05 11.41
CA LYS A 214 9.68 11.15 12.34
C LYS A 214 9.21 10.95 13.78
N LEU A 215 9.78 9.96 14.47
CA LEU A 215 9.52 9.69 15.88
C LEU A 215 10.81 9.80 16.67
N LYS A 216 10.73 10.32 17.90
CA LYS A 216 11.85 10.32 18.83
C LYS A 216 11.73 9.16 19.80
N LEU A 217 12.85 8.50 20.12
CA LEU A 217 12.84 7.39 21.07
C LEU A 217 12.19 7.77 22.41
N ASN A 218 12.41 8.99 22.89
CA ASN A 218 11.84 9.43 24.17
C ASN A 218 10.31 9.59 24.14
N GLU A 219 9.71 9.84 22.97
CA GLU A 219 8.25 9.93 22.79
C GLU A 219 7.60 8.54 22.78
N ILE A 220 8.33 7.53 22.34
CA ILE A 220 7.87 6.14 22.29
C ILE A 220 8.00 5.50 23.67
N LEU A 221 9.03 5.87 24.43
CA LEU A 221 9.31 5.29 25.74
C LEU A 221 8.54 5.93 26.90
N SER A 222 7.78 7.02 26.68
CA SER A 222 7.05 7.77 27.70
C SER A 222 5.75 7.11 28.11
#